data_AF-A0A7R9WXW1-F1
#
_entry.id   AF-A0A7R9WXW1-F1
#
_cell.length_a   1.000
_cell.length_b   1.000
_cell.length_c   1.000
_cell.angle_alpha   90.00
_cell.angle_beta   90.00
_cell.angle_gamma   90.00
#
_symmetry.space_group_name_H-M   'P 1'
#
loop_
_entity.id
_entity.type
_entity.pdbx_description
1 polymer ?
#
loop_
_entity_poly.entity_id
_entity_poly.type
_entity_poly.pdbx_seq_one_letter_code
_entity_poly.pdbx_strand_id
1 'polypeptide(L)'
;NAKEMLALSEVEPELKAACEDLVFNKNEDATEKMLELTKKEKDAIEARKKGGVVTVKETSWRDFDAVKRLEHALVNGISQYVDGDVEEARQICDKPLDVIEGP
;
A
#
# COMPACT_ATOMS: atom_id res chain seq x y z
N ASN A 1 -13.14 3.55 14.76
CA ASN A 1 -11.96 3.98 13.99
C ASN A 1 -12.09 3.59 12.53
N ALA A 2 -12.72 4.41 11.69
CA ALA A 2 -12.75 4.16 10.24
C ALA A 2 -11.38 4.44 9.58
N LYS A 3 -10.55 5.29 10.20
CA LYS A 3 -9.16 5.57 9.79
C LYS A 3 -8.19 4.40 9.94
N GLU A 4 -8.57 3.33 10.65
CA GLU A 4 -7.74 2.13 10.84
C GLU A 4 -8.14 0.99 9.88
N MET A 5 -9.14 1.21 9.01
CA MET A 5 -9.51 0.24 7.98
C MET A 5 -8.63 0.45 6.75
N LEU A 6 -7.85 -0.57 6.41
CA LEU A 6 -7.10 -0.64 5.16
C LEU A 6 -8.08 -0.75 3.98
N ALA A 7 -7.80 -0.03 2.89
CA ALA A 7 -8.56 -0.22 1.66
C ALA A 7 -8.23 -1.62 1.09
N LEU A 8 -9.23 -2.28 0.49
CA LEU A 8 -9.04 -3.62 -0.07
C LEU A 8 -7.99 -3.65 -1.21
N SER A 9 -7.75 -2.50 -1.86
CA SER A 9 -6.69 -2.31 -2.86
C SER A 9 -5.29 -2.27 -2.26
N GLU A 10 -5.16 -1.95 -0.97
CA GLU A 10 -3.88 -1.85 -0.25
C GLU A 10 -3.48 -3.17 0.42
N VAL A 11 -4.38 -4.15 0.44
CA VAL A 11 -4.09 -5.48 1.00
C VAL A 11 -3.26 -6.28 0.00
N GLU A 12 -2.13 -6.81 0.47
CA GLU A 12 -1.27 -7.69 -0.30
C GLU A 12 -2.07 -8.82 -0.98
N PRO A 13 -1.85 -9.09 -2.28
CA PRO A 13 -2.72 -9.99 -3.06
C PRO A 13 -2.87 -11.40 -2.46
N GLU A 14 -1.79 -11.96 -1.91
CA GLU A 14 -1.81 -13.29 -1.27
C GLU A 14 -2.71 -13.29 -0.01
N LEU A 15 -2.59 -12.27 0.83
CA LEU A 15 -3.41 -12.12 2.03
C LEU A 15 -4.88 -11.88 1.67
N LYS A 16 -5.14 -11.05 0.66
CA LYS A 16 -6.50 -10.79 0.17
C LYS A 16 -7.17 -12.08 -0.31
N ALA A 17 -6.47 -12.86 -1.14
CA ALA A 17 -7.00 -14.13 -1.66
C ALA A 17 -7.31 -15.11 -0.53
N ALA A 18 -6.39 -15.28 0.43
CA ALA A 18 -6.61 -16.16 1.58
C ALA A 18 -7.79 -15.72 2.46
N CYS A 19 -7.94 -14.41 2.69
CA CYS A 19 -9.08 -13.84 3.40
C CYS A 19 -10.41 -14.10 2.68
N GLU A 20 -10.45 -13.89 1.36
CA GLU A 20 -11.66 -14.17 0.57
C GLU A 20 -11.99 -15.67 0.57
N ASP A 21 -11.01 -16.54 0.41
CA ASP A 21 -11.21 -17.99 0.43
C ASP A 21 -11.78 -18.46 1.76
N LEU A 22 -11.31 -17.89 2.87
CA LEU A 22 -11.76 -18.20 4.22
C LEU A 22 -13.17 -17.65 4.49
N VAL A 23 -13.41 -16.36 4.21
CA VAL A 23 -14.69 -15.70 4.50
C VAL A 23 -15.82 -16.26 3.62
N PHE A 24 -15.52 -16.54 2.34
CA PHE A 24 -16.51 -17.06 1.40
C PHE A 24 -16.51 -18.60 1.30
N ASN A 25 -15.70 -19.28 2.11
CA ASN A 25 -15.59 -20.75 2.12
C ASN A 25 -15.40 -21.34 0.71
N LYS A 26 -14.49 -20.75 -0.07
CA LYS A 26 -14.23 -21.16 -1.47
C LYS A 26 -13.42 -22.45 -1.55
N ASN A 27 -12.58 -22.71 -0.54
CA ASN A 27 -11.67 -23.84 -0.48
C ASN A 27 -11.77 -24.53 0.89
N GLU A 28 -11.71 -25.87 0.90
CA GLU A 28 -11.77 -26.66 2.14
C GLU A 28 -10.53 -26.45 3.02
N ASP A 29 -9.39 -26.08 2.42
CA ASP A 29 -8.10 -25.85 3.10
C ASP A 29 -7.87 -24.38 3.51
N ALA A 30 -8.86 -23.49 3.33
CA ALA A 30 -8.71 -22.06 3.56
C ALA A 30 -8.27 -21.73 5.00
N THR A 31 -8.73 -22.51 5.98
CA THR A 31 -8.36 -22.33 7.39
C THR A 31 -6.86 -22.63 7.61
N GLU A 32 -6.36 -23.72 7.02
CA GLU A 32 -4.96 -24.11 7.17
C GLU A 32 -4.03 -23.08 6.50
N LYS A 33 -4.37 -22.65 5.28
CA LYS A 33 -3.64 -21.59 4.56
C LYS A 33 -3.56 -20.29 5.37
N MET A 34 -4.67 -19.85 5.98
CA MET A 34 -4.66 -18.63 6.79
C MET A 34 -3.81 -18.78 8.06
N LEU A 35 -3.81 -19.96 8.69
CA LEU A 35 -2.96 -20.25 9.85
C LEU A 35 -1.47 -20.22 9.48
N GLU A 36 -1.10 -20.75 8.32
CA GLU A 36 0.28 -20.68 7.83
C GLU A 36 0.74 -19.24 7.60
N LEU A 37 -0.09 -18.41 6.95
CA LEU A 37 0.20 -16.98 6.74
C LEU A 37 0.35 -16.24 8.07
N THR A 38 -0.54 -16.50 9.02
CA THR A 38 -0.49 -15.90 10.36
C THR A 38 0.80 -16.27 11.08
N LYS A 39 1.25 -17.53 10.94
CA LYS A 39 2.51 -17.99 11.53
C LYS A 39 3.72 -17.30 10.90
N LYS A 40 3.78 -17.21 9.57
CA LYS A 40 4.85 -16.48 8.86
C LYS A 40 4.95 -15.03 9.32
N GLU A 41 3.82 -14.34 9.45
CA GLU A 41 3.81 -12.94 9.90
C GLU A 41 4.26 -12.81 11.36
N LYS A 42 3.83 -13.73 12.23
CA LYS A 42 4.30 -13.78 13.62
C LYS A 42 5.82 -13.97 13.70
N ASP A 43 6.36 -14.89 12.90
CA ASP A 43 7.81 -15.15 12.84
C ASP A 43 8.56 -13.91 12.32
N ALA A 44 8.01 -13.22 11.32
CA ALA A 44 8.57 -11.97 10.80
C ALA A 44 8.56 -10.84 11.85
N ILE A 45 7.46 -10.68 12.60
CA ILE A 45 7.36 -9.71 13.70
C ILE A 45 8.39 -10.04 14.80
N GLU A 46 8.55 -11.31 15.16
CA GLU A 46 9.55 -11.73 16.14
C GLU A 46 10.99 -11.48 15.65
N ALA A 47 11.27 -11.71 14.38
CA ALA A 47 12.57 -11.41 13.77
C ALA A 47 12.86 -9.89 13.81
N ARG A 48 11.89 -9.05 13.46
CA ARG A 48 11.99 -7.57 13.56
C ARG A 48 12.25 -7.13 15.00
N LYS A 49 11.55 -7.70 15.99
CA LYS A 49 11.75 -7.41 17.42
C LYS A 49 13.13 -7.81 17.95
N LYS A 50 13.75 -8.84 17.39
CA LYS A 50 15.09 -9.33 17.76
C LYS A 50 16.24 -8.56 17.08
N GLY A 51 15.96 -7.42 16.42
CA GLY A 51 16.96 -6.64 15.70
C GLY A 51 17.29 -7.18 14.30
N GLY A 52 16.50 -8.13 13.81
CA GLY A 52 16.54 -8.55 12.41
C GLY A 52 15.99 -7.41 11.55
N VAL A 53 16.88 -6.55 11.05
CA VAL A 53 16.53 -5.56 10.04
C VAL A 53 16.25 -6.33 8.75
N VAL A 54 15.00 -6.69 8.52
CA VAL A 54 14.55 -6.88 7.14
C VAL A 54 14.55 -5.48 6.56
N THR A 55 15.68 -5.05 5.99
CA THR A 55 15.71 -3.89 5.11
C THR A 55 14.96 -4.29 3.85
N VAL A 56 13.63 -4.32 3.94
CA VAL A 56 12.85 -3.86 2.80
C VAL A 56 13.33 -2.41 2.69
N LYS A 57 14.09 -2.10 1.64
CA LYS A 57 14.20 -0.72 1.19
C LYS A 57 12.74 -0.30 0.99
N GLU A 58 12.14 0.33 1.99
CA GLU A 58 10.98 1.17 1.73
C GLU A 58 11.55 2.25 0.83
N THR A 59 11.45 2.01 -0.48
CA THR A 59 11.59 3.05 -1.48
C THR A 59 10.65 4.12 -1.00
N SER A 60 11.21 5.25 -0.57
CA SER A 60 10.41 6.31 0.02
C SER A 60 9.37 6.68 -1.02
N TRP A 61 8.14 6.99 -0.63
CA TRP A 61 7.14 7.46 -1.59
C TRP A 61 7.64 8.67 -2.41
N ARG A 62 8.63 9.41 -1.88
CA ARG A 62 9.35 10.50 -2.58
C ARG A 62 10.24 10.05 -3.75
N ASP A 63 10.58 8.78 -3.83
CA ASP A 63 11.34 8.19 -4.92
C ASP A 63 10.46 7.78 -6.11
N PHE A 64 9.13 7.86 -5.96
CA PHE A 64 8.19 7.65 -7.06
C PHE A 64 8.19 8.84 -8.04
N ASP A 65 7.60 8.63 -9.21
CA ASP A 65 7.33 9.71 -10.17
C ASP A 65 6.38 10.78 -9.58
N ALA A 66 6.36 11.97 -10.18
CA ALA A 66 5.57 13.10 -9.68
C ALA A 66 4.07 12.79 -9.56
N VAL A 67 3.53 11.97 -10.48
CA VAL A 67 2.12 11.58 -10.50
C VAL A 67 1.78 10.69 -9.30
N LYS A 68 2.55 9.62 -9.07
CA LYS A 68 2.37 8.74 -7.91
C LYS A 68 2.65 9.42 -6.57
N ARG A 69 3.55 10.40 -6.54
CA ARG A 69 3.78 11.22 -5.34
C ARG A 69 2.55 12.05 -5.00
N LEU A 70 1.91 12.66 -6.01
CA LEU A 70 0.66 13.40 -5.83
C LEU A 70 -0.48 12.50 -5.38
N GLU A 71 -0.65 11.33 -6.01
CA GLU A 71 -1.66 10.34 -5.62
C GLU A 71 -1.47 9.95 -4.14
N HIS A 72 -0.25 9.58 -3.75
CA HIS A 72 0.07 9.24 -2.37
C HIS A 72 -0.20 10.40 -1.40
N ALA A 73 0.18 11.62 -1.76
CA ALA A 73 -0.04 12.81 -0.95
C ALA A 73 -1.53 13.12 -0.77
N LEU A 74 -2.36 12.93 -1.80
CA LEU A 74 -3.81 13.14 -1.76
C LEU A 74 -4.50 12.08 -0.87
N VAL A 75 -4.14 10.81 -1.01
CA VAL A 75 -4.70 9.71 -0.20
C VAL A 75 -4.34 9.87 1.28
N ASN A 76 -3.10 10.27 1.58
CA ASN A 76 -2.60 10.39 2.95
C ASN A 76 -2.78 11.79 3.57
N GLY A 77 -3.29 12.77 2.81
CA GLY A 77 -3.52 14.13 3.27
C GLY A 77 -2.23 14.93 3.56
N ILE A 78 -1.17 14.70 2.78
CA ILE A 78 0.13 15.34 2.94
C ILE A 78 0.18 16.62 2.10
N SER A 79 0.16 17.80 2.73
CA SER A 79 0.18 19.09 2.02
C SER A 79 1.57 19.68 1.77
N GLN A 80 2.61 19.12 2.41
CA GLN A 80 3.96 19.72 2.45
C GLN A 80 4.66 19.81 1.08
N TYR A 81 4.30 18.96 0.12
CA TYR A 81 4.99 18.82 -1.17
C TYR A 81 4.09 19.10 -2.39
N VAL A 82 2.83 19.47 -2.15
CA VAL A 82 1.78 19.58 -3.18
C VAL A 82 2.18 20.55 -4.29
N ASP A 83 2.62 21.77 -3.96
CA ASP A 83 2.92 22.78 -4.98
C ASP A 83 4.03 22.34 -5.95
N GLY A 84 5.08 21.69 -5.41
CA GLY A 84 6.20 21.20 -6.21
C GLY A 84 5.81 19.99 -7.06
N ASP A 85 5.14 19.01 -6.46
CA ASP A 85 4.74 17.80 -7.17
C ASP A 85 3.68 18.11 -8.26
N VAL A 86 2.77 19.08 -8.02
CA VAL A 86 1.78 19.56 -8.99
C VAL A 86 2.45 20.22 -10.18
N GLU A 87 3.44 21.08 -9.97
CA GLU A 87 4.15 21.72 -11.09
C GLU A 87 4.98 20.70 -11.88
N GLU A 88 5.62 19.74 -11.22
CA GLU A 88 6.33 18.66 -11.91
C GLU A 88 5.37 17.79 -12.73
N ALA A 89 4.20 17.43 -12.19
CA ALA A 89 3.18 16.69 -12.93
C ALA A 89 2.61 17.52 -14.11
N ARG A 90 2.40 18.83 -13.92
CA ARG A 90 1.91 19.74 -14.97
C ARG A 90 2.86 19.83 -16.16
N GLN A 91 4.16 19.67 -15.95
CA GLN A 91 5.15 19.66 -17.02
C GLN A 91 5.17 18.33 -17.81
N ILE A 92 4.69 17.24 -17.20
CA ILE A 92 4.65 15.91 -17.79
C ILE A 92 3.33 15.68 -18.54
N CYS A 93 2.24 16.31 -18.08
CA CYS A 93 0.92 16.20 -18.70
C CYS A 93 0.77 17.09 -19.94
N ASP A 94 0.09 16.57 -20.97
CA ASP A 94 -0.20 17.32 -22.21
C ASP A 94 -1.19 18.48 -21.97
N LYS A 95 -2.12 18.31 -21.02
CA LYS A 95 -3.05 19.37 -20.62
C LYS A 95 -2.95 19.62 -19.11
N PRO A 96 -2.96 20.90 -18.68
CA PRO A 96 -2.99 21.24 -17.25
C PRO A 96 -4.18 20.65 -16.49
N LEU A 97 -5.28 20.33 -17.19
CA LEU A 97 -6.47 19.71 -16.62
C LEU A 97 -6.22 18.27 -16.16
N ASP A 98 -5.26 17.57 -16.79
CA ASP A 98 -5.00 16.15 -16.51
C ASP A 98 -4.44 15.97 -15.09
N VAL A 99 -3.73 16.97 -14.54
CA VAL A 99 -3.20 16.94 -13.16
C VAL A 99 -4.31 16.95 -12.10
N ILE A 100 -5.48 17.51 -12.43
CA ILE A 100 -6.62 17.63 -11.50
C ILE A 100 -7.73 16.60 -11.78
N GLU A 101 -7.83 16.09 -13.02
CA GLU A 101 -8.79 15.06 -13.42
C GLU A 101 -8.28 13.64 -13.18
N GLY A 102 -6.96 13.46 -12.99
CA GLY A 102 -6.41 12.22 -12.45
C GLY A 102 -4.89 12.15 -12.49
N PRO A 103 -4.20 12.32 -11.34
CA PRO A 103 -2.99 11.60 -11.01
C PRO A 103 -3.30 10.18 -10.51
#